data_AF-A0A068QUD1-F1
#
_entry.id   AF-A0A068QUD1-F1
#
_cell.length_a   1.000
_cell.length_b   1.000
_cell.length_c   1.000
_cell.angle_alpha   90.00
_cell.angle_beta   90.00
_cell.angle_gamma   90.00
#
_symmetry.space_group_name_H-M   'P 1'
#
loop_
_entity.id
_entity.type
_entity.pdbx_description
1 polymer ?
#
loop_
_entity_poly.entity_id
_entity_poly.type
_entity_poly.pdbx_seq_one_letter_code
_entity_poly.pdbx_strand_id
1 'polypeptide(L)'
;MGNARIHHGIEEKIRNSWLREHNLFLFYLPAYSPELNLIEIVWKQAKYHWRRFITWTQETMENELNTLLGGYGNQFAINFS
;
A
#
# COMPACT_ATOMS: atom_id res chain seq x y z
N MET A 1 6.23 -4.10 0.42
CA MET A 1 6.11 -4.34 -1.05
C MET A 1 5.79 -5.81 -1.24
N GLY A 2 4.97 -6.17 -2.23
CA GLY A 2 4.78 -7.58 -2.56
C GLY A 2 6.00 -8.16 -3.28
N ASN A 3 6.01 -9.46 -3.54
CA ASN A 3 7.12 -10.14 -4.23
C ASN A 3 6.93 -10.28 -5.75
N ALA A 4 6.20 -9.34 -6.37
CA ALA A 4 5.95 -9.35 -7.81
C ALA A 4 7.26 -9.32 -8.62
N ARG A 5 7.26 -9.96 -9.80
CA ARG A 5 8.46 -10.13 -10.64
C ARG A 5 9.20 -8.83 -10.96
N ILE A 6 8.45 -7.74 -11.14
CA ILE A 6 8.98 -6.42 -11.44
C ILE A 6 9.86 -5.84 -10.31
N HIS A 7 9.72 -6.32 -9.07
CA HIS A 7 10.54 -5.89 -7.92
C HIS A 7 11.91 -6.59 -7.87
N HIS A 8 12.15 -7.60 -8.71
CA HIS A 8 13.43 -8.32 -8.77
C HIS A 8 14.38 -7.77 -9.85
N GLY A 9 13.97 -6.73 -10.59
CA GLY A 9 14.75 -6.17 -11.70
C GLY A 9 15.91 -5.26 -11.28
N ILE A 10 16.02 -4.92 -10.00
CA ILE A 10 17.14 -4.11 -9.48
C ILE A 10 18.27 -5.06 -9.10
N GLU A 11 19.46 -4.79 -9.64
CA GLU A 11 20.68 -5.51 -9.29
C GLU A 11 20.87 -5.51 -7.77
N GLU A 12 21.12 -6.70 -7.22
CA GLU A 12 21.20 -6.91 -5.77
C GLU A 12 22.21 -5.98 -5.08
N LYS A 13 23.34 -5.71 -5.74
CA LYS A 13 24.38 -4.81 -5.21
C LYS A 13 23.86 -3.38 -5.04
N ILE A 14 23.14 -2.87 -6.03
CA ILE A 14 22.55 -1.51 -6.01
C ILE A 14 21.49 -1.43 -4.91
N ARG A 15 20.58 -2.42 -4.86
CA ARG A 15 19.54 -2.51 -3.83
C ARG A 15 20.14 -2.54 -2.43
N ASN A 16 21.14 -3.39 -2.20
CA ASN A 16 21.76 -3.55 -0.89
C ASN A 16 22.53 -2.29 -0.46
N SER A 17 23.19 -1.60 -1.39
CA SER A 17 23.86 -0.32 -1.09
C SER A 17 22.84 0.74 -0.68
N TRP A 18 21.76 0.89 -1.44
CA TRP A 18 20.72 1.88 -1.18
C TRP A 18 20.01 1.64 0.16
N LEU A 19 19.66 0.38 0.45
CA LEU A 19 19.07 0.00 1.74
C LEU A 19 19.98 0.32 2.91
N ARG A 20 21.29 0.04 2.80
CA ARG A 20 22.26 0.37 3.85
C ARG A 20 22.42 1.87 4.05
N GLU A 21 22.53 2.63 2.96
CA GLU A 21 22.66 4.09 3.00
C GLU A 21 21.47 4.75 3.71
N HIS A 22 20.27 4.21 3.52
CA HIS A 22 19.04 4.74 4.12
C HIS A 22 18.66 4.05 5.45
N ASN A 23 19.50 3.16 5.97
CA ASN A 23 19.24 2.36 7.17
C ASN A 23 17.89 1.60 7.13
N LEU A 24 17.58 1.00 5.98
CA LEU A 24 16.36 0.25 5.71
C LEU A 24 16.64 -1.26 5.62
N PHE A 25 15.62 -2.04 5.97
CA PHE A 25 15.62 -3.50 5.85
C PHE A 25 14.41 -3.96 5.05
N LEU A 26 14.61 -4.97 4.18
CA LEU A 26 13.52 -5.54 3.41
C LEU A 26 12.84 -6.66 4.18
N PHE A 27 11.52 -6.54 4.40
CA PHE A 27 10.70 -7.62 4.92
C PHE A 27 10.11 -8.42 3.76
N TYR A 28 10.50 -9.69 3.66
CA TYR A 28 10.01 -10.60 2.61
C TYR A 28 8.72 -11.28 3.06
N LEU A 29 7.68 -11.14 2.25
CA LEU A 29 6.44 -11.91 2.39
C LEU A 29 6.52 -13.20 1.57
N PRO A 30 5.82 -14.29 1.92
CA PRO A 30 5.64 -15.42 1.01
C PRO A 30 4.95 -15.00 -0.30
N ALA A 31 5.20 -15.74 -1.37
CA ALA A 31 4.53 -15.49 -2.65
C ALA A 31 3.02 -15.72 -2.52
N TYR A 32 2.22 -14.86 -3.15
CA TYR A 32 0.75 -14.93 -3.14
C TYR A 32 0.10 -14.87 -1.74
N SER A 33 0.73 -14.16 -0.79
CA SER A 33 0.18 -13.91 0.54
C SER A 33 -0.27 -12.46 0.76
N PRO A 34 -1.31 -11.98 0.05
CA PRO A 34 -1.84 -10.62 0.24
C PRO A 34 -2.36 -10.39 1.67
N GLU A 35 -2.83 -11.43 2.36
CA GLU A 35 -3.29 -11.39 3.74
C GLU A 35 -2.21 -10.98 4.75
N LEU A 36 -0.93 -11.19 4.40
CA LEU A 36 0.20 -10.78 5.22
C LEU A 36 0.69 -9.36 4.89
N ASN A 37 0.16 -8.75 3.82
CA ASN A 37 0.52 -7.41 3.40
C ASN A 37 -0.52 -6.40 3.93
N LEU A 38 -0.19 -5.69 5.02
CA LEU A 38 -1.12 -4.77 5.71
C LEU A 38 -1.78 -3.74 4.78
N ILE A 39 -1.08 -3.27 3.74
CA ILE A 39 -1.63 -2.30 2.78
C ILE A 39 -2.80 -2.88 1.97
N GLU A 40 -2.84 -4.20 1.72
CA GLU A 40 -3.98 -4.85 1.06
C GLU A 40 -5.25 -4.77 1.93
N ILE A 41 -5.08 -4.92 3.25
CA ILE A 41 -6.18 -4.78 4.22
C ILE A 41 -6.68 -3.33 4.24
N VAL A 42 -5.76 -2.35 4.25
CA VAL A 42 -6.11 -0.92 4.15
C VAL A 42 -6.92 -0.66 2.88
N TRP A 43 -6.47 -1.12 1.72
CA TRP A 43 -7.18 -0.92 0.45
C TRP A 43 -8.55 -1.59 0.41
N LYS A 44 -8.66 -2.80 0.99
CA LYS A 44 -9.96 -3.48 1.13
C LYS A 44 -10.92 -2.63 1.95
N GLN A 45 -10.47 -2.09 3.09
CA GLN A 45 -11.30 -1.22 3.93
C GLN A 45 -11.66 0.10 3.23
N ALA A 46 -10.68 0.75 2.62
CA ALA A 46 -10.89 1.99 1.87
C ALA A 46 -11.94 1.80 0.76
N LYS A 47 -11.82 0.75 -0.05
CA LYS A 47 -12.69 0.50 -1.20
C LYS A 47 -14.12 0.09 -0.82
N TYR A 48 -14.26 -0.81 0.15
CA TYR A 48 -15.55 -1.46 0.44
C TYR A 48 -16.30 -0.85 1.62
N HIS A 49 -15.61 -0.16 2.53
CA HIS A 49 -16.21 0.30 3.79
C HIS A 49 -16.14 1.82 3.98
N TRP A 50 -15.03 2.48 3.62
CA TRP A 50 -14.87 3.92 3.85
C TRP A 50 -15.34 4.77 2.66
N ARG A 51 -15.10 4.28 1.44
CA ARG A 51 -15.54 4.95 0.22
C ARG A 51 -17.06 4.93 0.11
N ARG A 52 -17.63 6.09 -0.21
CA ARG A 52 -19.05 6.19 -0.59
C ARG A 52 -19.31 5.45 -1.90
N PHE A 53 -20.47 4.80 -2.01
CA PHE A 53 -20.87 4.09 -3.24
C PHE A 53 -21.36 5.07 -4.33
N ILE A 54 -20.42 5.84 -4.87
CA ILE A 54 -20.62 6.78 -5.99
C ILE A 54 -19.66 6.41 -7.13
N THR A 55 -19.89 6.90 -8.34
CA THR A 55 -18.93 6.75 -9.45
C THR A 55 -17.87 7.84 -9.35
N TRP A 56 -16.60 7.46 -9.49
CA TRP A 56 -15.51 8.44 -9.66
C TRP A 56 -15.18 8.52 -11.15
N THR A 57 -15.14 9.73 -11.68
CA THR A 57 -14.67 9.98 -13.05
C THR A 57 -13.16 10.13 -13.06
N GLN A 58 -12.54 10.13 -14.25
CA GLN A 58 -11.10 10.34 -14.35
C GLN A 58 -10.67 11.70 -13.76
N GLU A 59 -11.48 12.75 -13.96
CA GLU A 59 -11.19 14.10 -13.45
C GLU A 59 -11.31 14.21 -11.93
N THR A 60 -12.19 13.41 -11.32
CA THR A 60 -12.50 13.47 -9.88
C THR A 60 -11.74 12.43 -9.05
N MET A 61 -11.22 11.39 -9.69
CA MET A 61 -10.60 10.23 -9.02
C MET A 61 -9.50 10.63 -8.04
N GLU A 62 -8.59 11.52 -8.44
CA GLU A 62 -7.46 11.93 -7.60
C GLU A 62 -7.92 12.70 -6.36
N ASN A 63 -8.82 13.67 -6.54
CA ASN A 63 -9.35 14.47 -5.43
C ASN A 63 -10.14 13.60 -4.44
N GLU A 64 -10.97 12.70 -4.95
CA GLU A 64 -11.76 11.77 -4.14
C GLU A 64 -10.86 10.79 -3.38
N LEU A 65 -9.80 10.28 -4.02
CA LEU A 65 -8.83 9.41 -3.38
C LEU A 65 -8.06 10.14 -2.26
N ASN A 66 -7.57 11.35 -2.54
CA ASN A 66 -6.88 12.17 -1.54
C ASN A 66 -7.79 12.51 -0.36
N THR A 67 -9.06 12.82 -0.62
CA THR A 67 -10.06 13.07 0.43
C THR A 67 -10.27 11.82 1.29
N LEU A 68 -10.45 10.65 0.65
CA LEU A 68 -10.65 9.38 1.36
C LEU A 68 -9.45 9.03 2.24
N LEU A 69 -8.23 9.11 1.69
CA LEU A 69 -6.99 8.77 2.40
C LEU A 69 -6.65 9.81 3.48
N GLY A 70 -6.98 11.09 3.27
CA GLY A 70 -6.81 12.16 4.26
C GLY A 70 -7.68 11.97 5.51
N GLY A 71 -8.74 11.17 5.44
CA GLY A 71 -9.54 10.77 6.60
C GLY A 71 -8.92 9.65 7.45
N TYR A 72 -7.91 8.94 6.95
CA TYR A 72 -7.28 7.84 7.67
C TYR A 72 -6.52 8.34 8.91
N GLY A 73 -6.68 7.65 10.04
CA GLY A 73 -6.12 8.01 11.35
C GLY A 73 -7.01 8.95 12.18
N ASN A 74 -8.05 9.54 11.60
CA ASN A 74 -9.01 10.39 12.32
C ASN A 74 -10.47 9.91 12.14
N GLN A 75 -10.94 9.86 10.89
CA GLN A 75 -12.30 9.41 10.56
C GLN A 75 -12.37 7.89 10.36
N PHE A 76 -11.26 7.30 9.88
CA PHE A 76 -11.14 5.88 9.61
C PHE A 76 -9.90 5.31 10.29
N ALA A 77 -10.00 4.13 10.87
CA ALA A 77 -8.85 3.43 11.45
C ALA A 77 -9.02 1.92 11.31
N ILE A 78 -7.91 1.20 11.29
CA ILE A 78 -7.87 -0.26 11.36
C ILE A 78 -7.04 -0.63 12.58
N ASN A 79 -7.57 -1.52 13.41
CA ASN A 79 -6.77 -2.19 14.42
C ASN A 79 -6.20 -3.47 13.83
N PHE A 80 -4.86 -3.57 13.82
CA PHE A 80 -4.13 -4.76 13.34
C PHE A 80 -3.60 -5.63 14.50
N SER A 81 -3.90 -5.25 15.75
CA SER A 81 -3.53 -5.99 16.97
C SER A 81 -4.56 -7.04 17.35
#